data_AF-A0A821P9V1-F1
#
_entry.id   AF-A0A821P9V1-F1
#
_cell.length_a   1.000
_cell.length_b   1.000
_cell.length_c   1.000
_cell.angle_alpha   90.00
_cell.angle_beta   90.00
_cell.angle_gamma   90.00
#
_symmetry.space_group_name_H-M   'P 1'
#
loop_
_entity.id
_entity.type
_entity.pdbx_description
1 polymer ?
#
loop_
_entity_poly.entity_id
_entity_poly.type
_entity_poly.pdbx_seq_one_letter_code
_entity_poly.pdbx_strand_id
1 'polypeptide(L)'
;MIDGWTTNPTDYMGWLCKLRAFLVFSTRTIAMWLMVLATADRWLLSSINAHRRQHSSLKNAQLWTAIIVILSFALYSQQLYCYEANLMDTPLKCYGKTVACRFLTDLSLALVTVLIPIFLMILFGSLIIS
;
A
#
# COMPACT_ATOMS: atom_id res chain seq x y z
N MET A 1 12.29 -8.67 -31.63
CA MET A 1 10.98 -8.23 -32.15
C MET A 1 9.91 -9.14 -31.55
N ILE A 2 9.18 -8.65 -30.57
CA ILE A 2 7.97 -9.30 -30.02
C ILE A 2 6.92 -8.19 -30.05
N ASP A 3 6.22 -8.05 -31.17
CA ASP A 3 5.08 -7.13 -31.30
C ASP A 3 3.82 -7.77 -30.73
N GLY A 4 3.02 -6.99 -30.01
CA GLY A 4 1.67 -7.40 -29.63
C GLY A 4 0.97 -6.58 -28.54
N TRP A 5 1.68 -5.72 -27.79
CA TRP A 5 1.07 -4.88 -26.72
C TRP A 5 1.77 -3.50 -26.58
N THR A 6 2.28 -2.94 -27.69
CA THR A 6 3.17 -1.75 -27.67
C THR A 6 2.47 -0.41 -27.42
N THR A 7 1.15 -0.39 -27.28
CA THR A 7 0.37 0.78 -26.88
C THR A 7 -0.33 0.51 -25.56
N ASN A 8 0.39 0.64 -24.44
CA ASN A 8 -0.25 0.68 -23.13
C ASN A 8 -1.15 1.92 -23.06
N PRO A 9 -2.47 1.80 -22.84
CA PRO A 9 -3.36 2.96 -22.76
C PRO A 9 -3.03 3.92 -21.65
N THR A 10 -2.29 3.47 -20.64
CA THR A 10 -1.76 4.35 -19.60
C THR A 10 -0.70 5.32 -20.09
N ASP A 11 -0.10 5.08 -21.25
CA ASP A 11 0.97 5.93 -21.74
C ASP A 11 0.41 7.18 -22.44
N TYR A 12 -0.77 7.05 -23.06
CA TYR A 12 -1.42 8.14 -23.80
C TYR A 12 -2.66 8.71 -23.10
N MET A 13 -3.39 7.91 -22.31
CA MET A 13 -4.57 8.37 -21.57
C MET A 13 -4.18 8.80 -20.15
N GLY A 14 -4.13 10.13 -19.92
CA GLY A 14 -3.75 10.71 -18.63
C GLY A 14 -4.57 10.22 -17.44
N TRP A 15 -5.87 10.01 -17.61
CA TRP A 15 -6.74 9.49 -16.54
C TRP A 15 -6.40 8.04 -16.17
N LEU A 16 -6.08 7.19 -17.16
CA LEU A 16 -5.75 5.79 -16.93
C LEU A 16 -4.36 5.63 -16.29
N CYS A 17 -3.40 6.48 -16.67
CA CYS A 17 -2.10 6.61 -15.99
C CYS A 17 -2.27 6.86 -14.48
N LYS A 18 -3.04 7.90 -14.14
CA LYS A 18 -3.33 8.29 -12.76
C LYS A 18 -4.03 7.19 -11.98
N LEU A 19 -5.06 6.59 -12.59
CA LEU A 19 -5.81 5.50 -11.97
C LEU A 19 -4.92 4.28 -11.71
N ARG A 20 -4.09 3.88 -12.68
CA ARG A 20 -3.15 2.77 -12.52
C ARG A 20 -2.17 3.04 -11.39
N ALA A 21 -1.56 4.22 -11.35
CA ALA A 21 -0.64 4.59 -10.27
C ALA A 21 -1.34 4.51 -8.91
N PHE A 22 -2.50 5.16 -8.78
CA PHE A 22 -3.31 5.13 -7.56
C PHE A 22 -3.65 3.71 -7.09
N LEU A 23 -4.11 2.84 -8.00
CA LEU A 23 -4.46 1.46 -7.68
C LEU A 23 -3.24 0.64 -7.27
N VAL A 24 -2.13 0.75 -7.99
CA VAL A 24 -0.91 -0.03 -7.68
C VAL A 24 -0.36 0.33 -6.31
N PHE A 25 -0.26 1.63 -6.00
CA PHE A 25 0.25 2.04 -4.69
C PHE A 25 -0.72 1.69 -3.56
N SER A 26 -2.01 2.00 -3.71
CA SER A 26 -3.00 1.71 -2.67
C SER A 26 -3.13 0.20 -2.39
N THR A 27 -3.22 -0.64 -3.42
CA THR A 27 -3.36 -2.11 -3.24
C THR A 27 -2.12 -2.73 -2.60
N ARG A 28 -0.91 -2.29 -2.97
CA ARG A 28 0.33 -2.76 -2.33
C ARG A 28 0.36 -2.43 -0.85
N THR A 29 0.00 -1.20 -0.49
CA THR A 29 -0.05 -0.77 0.91
C THR A 29 -1.12 -1.52 1.68
N ILE A 30 -2.32 -1.68 1.12
CA ILE A 30 -3.39 -2.49 1.74
C ILE A 30 -2.89 -3.91 2.01
N ALA A 31 -2.29 -4.58 1.01
CA ALA A 31 -1.78 -5.94 1.19
C ALA A 31 -0.74 -6.04 2.31
N MET A 32 0.22 -5.11 2.37
CA MET A 32 1.23 -5.07 3.43
C MET A 32 0.62 -4.88 4.81
N TRP A 33 -0.32 -3.94 4.96
CA TRP A 33 -0.97 -3.68 6.25
C TRP A 33 -1.94 -4.79 6.68
N LEU A 34 -2.58 -5.48 5.74
CA LEU A 34 -3.36 -6.68 6.04
C LEU A 34 -2.49 -7.82 6.55
N MET A 35 -1.27 -7.97 6.03
CA MET A 35 -0.30 -8.92 6.58
C MET A 35 0.10 -8.55 8.01
N VAL A 36 0.33 -7.25 8.30
CA VAL A 36 0.60 -6.78 9.67
C VAL A 36 -0.57 -7.13 10.58
N LEU A 37 -1.80 -6.83 10.17
CA LEU A 37 -3.01 -7.13 10.94
C LEU A 37 -3.13 -8.64 11.21
N ALA A 38 -2.86 -9.48 10.22
CA ALA A 38 -2.86 -10.94 10.38
C ALA A 38 -1.78 -11.43 11.37
N THR A 39 -0.58 -10.83 11.35
CA THR A 39 0.47 -11.17 12.34
C THR A 39 0.09 -10.73 13.76
N ALA A 40 -0.51 -9.55 13.91
CA ALA A 40 -0.98 -9.06 15.20
C ALA A 40 -2.14 -9.91 15.74
N ASP A 41 -3.06 -10.33 14.88
CA ASP A 41 -4.17 -11.21 15.22
C ASP A 41 -3.67 -12.58 15.73
N ARG A 42 -2.70 -13.19 15.03
CA ARG A 42 -2.05 -14.43 15.48
C ARG A 42 -1.38 -14.27 16.85
N TRP A 43 -0.74 -13.13 17.11
CA TRP A 43 -0.17 -12.85 18.42
C TRP A 43 -1.24 -12.76 19.52
N LEU A 44 -2.36 -12.08 19.27
CA LEU A 44 -3.47 -12.02 20.22
C LEU A 44 -4.04 -13.40 20.54
N LEU A 45 -4.15 -14.28 19.53
CA LEU A 45 -4.60 -15.66 19.70
C LEU A 45 -3.60 -16.51 20.51
N SER A 46 -2.30 -16.33 20.30
CA SER A 46 -1.25 -17.04 21.05
C SER A 46 -1.27 -16.68 22.54
N SER A 47 -1.67 -15.43 22.87
CA SER A 47 -1.62 -14.95 24.25
C SER A 47 -2.44 -15.80 25.24
N ILE A 48 -1.88 -16.04 26.44
CA ILE A 48 -2.51 -16.84 27.50
C ILE A 48 -3.74 -16.13 28.09
N ASN A 49 -3.76 -14.80 28.03
CA ASN A 49 -4.82 -13.98 28.62
C ASN A 49 -6.10 -14.01 27.78
N ALA A 50 -7.17 -14.58 28.35
CA ALA A 50 -8.48 -14.68 27.69
C ALA A 50 -9.04 -13.31 27.25
N HIS A 51 -8.80 -12.24 28.02
CA HIS A 51 -9.21 -10.88 27.64
C HIS A 51 -8.52 -10.40 26.35
N ARG A 52 -7.24 -10.73 26.13
CA ARG A 52 -6.53 -10.37 24.90
C ARG A 52 -7.00 -11.18 23.70
N ARG A 53 -7.37 -12.45 23.90
CA ARG A 53 -7.97 -13.29 22.84
C ARG A 53 -9.29 -12.75 22.32
N GLN A 54 -10.11 -12.14 23.17
CA GLN A 54 -11.40 -11.56 22.76
C GLN A 54 -11.25 -10.39 21.78
N HIS A 55 -10.08 -9.73 21.72
CA HIS A 55 -9.82 -8.70 20.72
C HIS A 55 -9.67 -9.25 19.30
N SER A 56 -9.26 -10.52 19.15
CA SER A 56 -9.30 -11.28 17.90
C SER A 56 -10.73 -11.73 17.62
N SER A 57 -11.59 -10.76 17.28
CA SER A 57 -12.96 -11.01 16.86
C SER A 57 -13.13 -10.63 15.40
N LEU A 58 -13.98 -11.37 14.68
CA LEU A 58 -14.25 -11.12 13.27
C LEU A 58 -14.73 -9.68 13.02
N LYS A 59 -15.52 -9.12 13.94
CA LYS A 59 -16.01 -7.74 13.88
C LYS A 59 -14.86 -6.73 13.92
N ASN A 60 -13.90 -6.93 14.82
CA ASN A 60 -12.72 -6.07 14.91
C ASN A 60 -11.84 -6.21 13.67
N ALA A 61 -11.61 -7.43 13.18
CA ALA A 61 -10.81 -7.67 11.98
C ALA A 61 -11.41 -6.97 10.74
N GLN A 62 -12.74 -7.03 10.58
CA GLN A 62 -13.45 -6.33 9.51
C GLN A 62 -13.35 -4.79 9.66
N LEU A 63 -13.51 -4.27 10.87
CA LEU A 63 -13.36 -2.84 11.15
C LEU A 63 -11.94 -2.35 10.82
N TRP A 64 -10.90 -3.05 11.28
CA TRP A 64 -9.51 -2.70 11.00
C TRP A 64 -9.18 -2.82 9.52
N THR A 65 -9.70 -3.83 8.83
CA THR A 65 -9.56 -3.97 7.38
C THR A 65 -10.17 -2.77 6.65
N ALA A 66 -11.38 -2.35 7.03
CA ALA A 66 -12.03 -1.18 6.44
C ALA A 66 -11.23 0.11 6.69
N ILE A 67 -10.71 0.30 7.92
CA ILE A 67 -9.85 1.43 8.27
C ILE A 67 -8.57 1.43 7.39
N ILE A 68 -7.89 0.30 7.24
CA ILE A 68 -6.68 0.18 6.40
C ILE A 68 -6.97 0.57 4.95
N VAL A 69 -8.08 0.10 4.39
CA VAL A 69 -8.47 0.42 3.01
C VAL A 69 -8.74 1.92 2.84
N ILE A 70 -9.53 2.51 3.74
CA ILE A 70 -9.87 3.94 3.70
C ILE A 70 -8.61 4.80 3.85
N LEU A 71 -7.75 4.50 4.82
CA LEU A 71 -6.51 5.24 5.05
C LEU A 71 -5.53 5.09 3.88
N SER A 72 -5.42 3.90 3.29
CA SER A 72 -4.56 3.67 2.13
C SER A 72 -5.03 4.47 0.91
N PHE A 73 -6.34 4.50 0.65
CA PHE A 73 -6.88 5.34 -0.43
C PHE A 73 -6.69 6.83 -0.15
N ALA A 74 -6.88 7.29 1.10
CA ALA A 74 -6.64 8.69 1.46
C ALA A 74 -5.17 9.08 1.27
N LEU A 75 -4.23 8.24 1.72
CA LEU A 75 -2.79 8.49 1.63
C LEU A 75 -2.30 8.60 0.17
N TYR A 76 -2.83 7.75 -0.72
CA TYR A 76 -2.43 7.72 -2.13
C TYR A 76 -3.33 8.55 -3.05
N SER A 77 -4.36 9.23 -2.53
CA SER A 77 -5.21 10.13 -3.31
C SER A 77 -4.41 11.20 -4.07
N GLN A 78 -3.31 11.68 -3.46
CA GLN A 78 -2.34 12.59 -4.08
C GLN A 78 -1.74 12.09 -5.40
N GLN A 79 -1.70 10.76 -5.63
CA GLN A 79 -1.20 10.18 -6.87
C GLN A 79 -2.07 10.53 -8.09
N LEU A 80 -3.37 10.77 -7.88
CA LEU A 80 -4.28 11.23 -8.94
C LEU A 80 -3.91 12.62 -9.46
N TYR A 81 -3.19 13.41 -8.66
CA TYR A 81 -2.70 14.73 -9.05
C TYR A 81 -1.22 14.73 -9.48
N CYS A 82 -0.40 13.87 -8.86
CA CYS A 82 1.04 13.82 -9.04
C CYS A 82 1.50 13.12 -10.33
N TYR A 83 0.71 12.18 -10.85
CA TYR A 83 1.03 11.47 -12.08
C TYR A 83 0.44 12.15 -13.31
N GLU A 84 1.21 12.17 -14.39
CA GLU A 84 0.80 12.73 -15.67
C GLU A 84 1.32 11.84 -16.82
N ALA A 85 0.53 11.78 -17.89
CA ALA A 85 0.87 11.00 -19.08
C ALA A 85 1.54 11.88 -20.14
N ASN A 86 2.29 11.24 -21.04
CA ASN A 86 3.04 11.86 -22.11
C ASN A 86 4.11 12.88 -21.65
N LEU A 87 4.79 12.64 -20.52
CA LEU A 87 5.94 13.46 -20.15
C LEU A 87 7.14 13.18 -21.06
N MET A 88 7.57 14.19 -21.81
CA MET A 88 8.83 14.17 -22.56
C MET A 88 10.02 14.18 -21.57
N ASP A 89 11.14 13.55 -21.95
CA ASP A 89 12.37 13.44 -21.14
C ASP A 89 12.27 12.61 -19.84
N THR A 90 11.30 11.70 -19.74
CA THR A 90 11.18 10.76 -18.62
C THR A 90 11.25 9.31 -19.07
N PRO A 91 11.78 8.38 -18.24
CA PRO A 91 11.97 6.98 -18.65
C PRO A 91 10.66 6.23 -18.89
N LEU A 92 9.54 6.72 -18.34
CA LEU A 92 8.20 6.21 -18.58
C LEU A 92 7.27 7.34 -19.04
N LYS A 93 6.41 7.05 -20.01
CA LYS A 93 5.42 8.02 -20.52
C LYS A 93 4.40 8.43 -19.44
N CYS A 94 4.14 7.58 -18.45
CA CYS A 94 3.32 7.87 -17.27
C CYS A 94 4.25 8.00 -16.05
N TYR A 95 4.48 9.24 -15.60
CA TYR A 95 5.47 9.48 -14.55
C TYR A 95 5.11 10.68 -13.65
N GLY A 96 5.79 10.76 -12.50
CA GLY A 96 5.58 11.84 -11.54
C GLY A 96 6.01 13.18 -12.13
N LYS A 97 5.10 14.16 -12.18
CA LYS A 97 5.30 15.44 -12.86
C LYS A 97 6.35 16.33 -12.19
N THR A 98 6.45 16.29 -10.86
CA THR A 98 7.40 17.11 -10.08
C THR A 98 8.33 16.25 -9.24
N VAL A 99 9.52 16.77 -8.95
CA VAL A 99 10.50 16.13 -8.04
C VAL A 99 9.90 15.94 -6.64
N ALA A 100 9.13 16.92 -6.16
CA ALA A 100 8.44 16.83 -4.87
C ALA A 100 7.43 15.66 -4.81
N CYS A 101 6.64 15.47 -5.87
CA CYS A 101 5.71 14.35 -5.96
C CYS A 101 6.44 13.00 -5.94
N ARG A 102 7.57 12.88 -6.63
CA ARG A 102 8.40 11.65 -6.63
C ARG A 102 8.95 11.39 -5.24
N PHE A 103 9.57 12.40 -4.62
CA PHE A 103 10.12 12.30 -3.28
C PHE A 103 9.06 11.90 -2.24
N LEU A 104 7.88 12.52 -2.25
CA LEU A 104 6.78 12.15 -1.35
C LEU A 104 6.28 10.72 -1.58
N THR A 105 6.21 10.29 -2.84
CA THR A 105 5.79 8.93 -3.20
C THR A 105 6.81 7.90 -2.72
N ASP A 106 8.09 8.14 -2.97
CA ASP A 106 9.16 7.24 -2.57
C ASP A 106 9.30 7.19 -1.05
N LEU A 107 9.19 8.33 -0.37
CA LEU A 107 9.22 8.42 1.09
C LEU A 107 8.04 7.69 1.72
N SER A 108 6.82 7.90 1.22
CA SER A 108 5.62 7.23 1.73
C SER A 108 5.67 5.73 1.47
N LEU A 109 6.15 5.29 0.30
CA LEU A 109 6.37 3.88 0.02
C LEU A 109 7.41 3.26 0.97
N ALA A 110 8.58 3.89 1.09
CA ALA A 110 9.68 3.38 1.92
C ALA A 110 9.29 3.29 3.40
N LEU A 111 8.69 4.34 3.96
CA LEU A 111 8.34 4.39 5.38
C LEU A 111 7.04 3.64 5.68
N VAL A 112 5.94 4.02 5.03
CA VAL A 112 4.58 3.58 5.41
C VAL A 112 4.24 2.21 4.85
N THR A 113 4.78 1.85 3.68
CA THR A 113 4.46 0.56 3.04
C THR A 113 5.49 -0.52 3.35
N VAL A 114 6.74 -0.17 3.62
CA VAL A 114 7.83 -1.13 3.81
C VAL A 114 8.38 -1.14 5.23
N LEU A 115 9.05 -0.08 5.69
CA LEU A 115 9.77 -0.05 6.96
C LEU A 115 8.85 -0.28 8.17
N ILE A 116 7.75 0.47 8.28
CA ILE A 116 6.83 0.37 9.42
C ILE A 116 6.16 -1.02 9.44
N PRO A 117 5.56 -1.52 8.33
CA PRO A 117 4.98 -2.86 8.31
C PRO A 117 5.98 -3.97 8.68
N ILE A 118 7.21 -3.94 8.14
CA ILE A 118 8.23 -4.94 8.46
C ILE A 118 8.60 -4.90 9.93
N PHE A 119 8.82 -3.70 10.49
CA PHE A 119 9.13 -3.55 11.90
C PHE A 119 8.02 -4.13 12.80
N LEU A 120 6.76 -3.83 12.48
CA LEU A 120 5.62 -4.37 13.22
C LEU A 120 5.49 -5.89 13.08
N MET A 121 5.69 -6.45 11.87
CA MET A 121 5.67 -7.91 11.67
C MET A 121 6.76 -8.61 12.47
N ILE A 122 7.99 -8.06 12.52
CA ILE A 122 9.09 -8.61 13.32
C ILE A 122 8.75 -8.53 14.81
N LEU A 123 8.23 -7.38 15.26
CA LEU A 123 7.83 -7.19 16.64
C LEU A 123 6.75 -8.20 17.07
N PHE A 124 5.65 -8.31 16.33
CA PHE A 124 4.59 -9.29 16.63
C PHE A 124 5.08 -10.73 16.45
N GLY A 125 5.94 -11.00 15.47
CA GLY A 125 6.56 -12.31 15.28
C GLY A 125 7.40 -12.74 16.47
N SER A 126 8.22 -11.84 17.03
CA SER A 126 9.02 -12.12 18.22
C SER A 126 8.17 -12.37 19.46
N LEU A 127 7.08 -11.62 19.61
CA LEU A 127 6.11 -11.78 20.71
C LEU A 127 5.26 -13.06 20.61
N ILE A 128 5.18 -13.71 19.46
CA ILE A 128 4.52 -15.02 19.31
C ILE A 128 5.40 -16.15 19.84
N ILE A 129 6.73 -16.02 19.68
CA ILE A 129 7.70 -17.06 20.06
C ILE A 129 8.04 -16.99 21.55
N SER A 130 8.00 -15.79 22.14
CA SER A 130 8.19 -15.58 23.58
C SER A 130 6.96 -15.97 24.40
#